data_AF-A0A161Y1P9-F1
#
_entry.id   AF-A0A161Y1P9-F1
#
_cell.length_a   1.000
_cell.length_b   1.000
_cell.length_c   1.000
_cell.angle_alpha   90.00
_cell.angle_beta   90.00
_cell.angle_gamma   90.00
#
_symmetry.space_group_name_H-M   'P 1'
#
loop_
_entity.id
_entity.type
_entity.pdbx_description
1 polymer ?
#
loop_
_entity_poly.entity_id
_entity_poly.type
_entity_poly.pdbx_seq_one_letter_code
_entity_poly.pdbx_strand_id
1 'polypeptide(L)'
;MRVFLYELRKLFNWKVLLLILFISFLFYKLFLSFYFENFPNGRPAKDEFMITKEMINKYGHEMDEKEFQHFKNWYKQKKDEANAYLKSQQDAEKLGITTYEQFRQLDLTNKQYADFHEKVVFVDQADVFWELQAFENIIEQYESKGRDIESYTDEDQQERVKQIMANKDVNSVFPYLVYENYNELTRFWTVLIIISVVMVTCRVHITDRLNNAISLQYTTKTGRNLFSAKLLAALAATALITTVQIVIFWFFYLGNGTQAFFPLSINSFYNFYYFWFDFTFEGYIITTVIAIYIVAIVAALFSVFFSRIAQNYITLIGSLVPIVVLLSYCTLKYLVGELFAILHPLMLTIGTFLVLIAISTIFIIYRMKQEKLVDLI
;
A
#
# COMPACT_ATOMS: atom_id res chain seq x y z
N MET A 1 -0.11 20.78 31.79
CA MET A 1 0.36 19.37 31.65
C MET A 1 -0.55 18.34 32.30
N ARG A 2 -0.92 18.42 33.59
CA ARG A 2 -1.72 17.36 34.25
C ARG A 2 -3.05 17.05 33.54
N VAL A 3 -3.82 18.07 33.17
CA VAL A 3 -5.11 17.91 32.46
C VAL A 3 -4.95 17.16 31.14
N PHE A 4 -3.95 17.52 30.33
CA PHE A 4 -3.64 16.82 29.07
C PHE A 4 -3.39 15.32 29.29
N LEU A 5 -2.59 14.95 30.30
CA LEU A 5 -2.31 13.55 30.60
C LEU A 5 -3.56 12.77 31.04
N TYR A 6 -4.46 13.41 31.80
CA TYR A 6 -5.74 12.79 32.16
C TYR A 6 -6.65 12.58 30.95
N GLU A 7 -6.74 13.58 30.07
CA GLU A 7 -7.50 13.47 28.83
C GLU A 7 -6.92 12.37 27.93
N LEU A 8 -5.60 12.30 27.79
CA LEU A 8 -4.92 11.25 27.02
C LEU A 8 -5.21 9.87 27.61
N ARG A 9 -5.04 9.68 28.92
CA ARG A 9 -5.33 8.40 29.60
C ARG A 9 -6.79 7.98 29.46
N LYS A 10 -7.72 8.94 29.43
CA LYS A 10 -9.16 8.68 29.25
C LYS A 10 -9.47 8.04 27.89
N LEU A 11 -8.73 8.43 26.84
CA LEU A 11 -8.89 7.88 25.49
C LEU A 11 -8.46 6.41 25.41
N PHE A 12 -7.37 6.04 26.09
CA PHE A 12 -6.85 4.67 26.18
C PHE A 12 -7.61 3.80 27.20
N ASN A 13 -8.92 3.64 26.97
CA ASN A 13 -9.74 2.73 27.76
C ASN A 13 -9.52 1.29 27.31
N TRP A 14 -9.26 0.38 28.25
CA TRP A 14 -8.98 -1.04 27.96
C TRP A 14 -10.07 -1.73 27.13
N LYS A 15 -11.36 -1.38 27.29
CA LYS A 15 -12.45 -1.96 26.48
C LYS A 15 -12.35 -1.56 25.01
N VAL A 16 -11.95 -0.31 24.75
CA VAL A 16 -11.76 0.19 23.38
C VAL A 16 -10.51 -0.43 22.76
N LEU A 17 -9.44 -0.59 23.53
CA LEU A 17 -8.23 -1.25 23.06
C LEU A 17 -8.48 -2.72 22.72
N LEU A 18 -9.25 -3.45 23.52
CA LEU A 18 -9.68 -4.81 23.19
C LEU A 18 -10.53 -4.86 21.92
N LEU A 19 -11.43 -3.88 21.74
CA LEU A 19 -12.25 -3.81 20.53
C LEU A 19 -11.40 -3.51 19.28
N ILE A 20 -10.40 -2.62 19.40
CA ILE A 20 -9.43 -2.38 18.32
C ILE A 20 -8.68 -3.66 18.00
N LEU A 21 -8.14 -4.37 18.99
CA LEU A 21 -7.44 -5.63 18.76
C LEU A 21 -8.33 -6.66 18.05
N PHE A 22 -9.58 -6.79 18.47
CA PHE A 22 -10.55 -7.69 17.83
C PHE A 22 -10.82 -7.29 16.37
N ILE A 23 -11.09 -6.01 16.10
CA ILE A 23 -11.32 -5.50 14.75
C ILE A 23 -10.07 -5.65 13.89
N SER A 24 -8.89 -5.32 14.41
CA SER A 24 -7.61 -5.51 13.73
C SER A 24 -7.38 -6.97 13.36
N PHE A 25 -7.72 -7.92 14.24
CA PHE A 25 -7.62 -9.35 13.94
C PHE A 25 -8.57 -9.77 12.80
N LEU A 26 -9.84 -9.37 12.86
CA LEU A 26 -10.80 -9.66 11.80
C LEU A 26 -10.40 -9.03 10.47
N PHE A 27 -10.00 -7.76 10.51
CA PHE A 27 -9.57 -7.00 9.34
C PHE A 27 -8.32 -7.62 8.72
N TYR A 28 -7.37 -8.07 9.55
CA TYR A 28 -6.20 -8.81 9.09
C TYR A 28 -6.62 -10.06 8.31
N LYS A 29 -7.50 -10.88 8.87
CA LYS A 29 -7.95 -12.12 8.21
C LYS A 29 -8.78 -11.90 6.95
N LEU A 30 -9.51 -10.79 6.86
CA LEU A 30 -10.36 -10.50 5.70
C LEU A 30 -9.60 -9.83 4.55
N PHE A 31 -8.64 -8.96 4.85
CA PHE A 31 -8.07 -8.06 3.84
C PHE A 31 -6.56 -8.12 3.69
N LEU A 32 -5.82 -8.65 4.68
CA LEU A 32 -4.36 -8.54 4.73
C LEU A 32 -3.63 -9.88 4.71
N SER A 33 -4.20 -10.93 5.32
CA SER A 33 -3.50 -12.21 5.50
C SER A 33 -3.07 -12.83 4.18
N PHE A 34 -3.88 -12.69 3.14
CA PHE A 34 -3.55 -13.19 1.81
C PHE A 34 -2.22 -12.65 1.28
N TYR A 35 -2.02 -11.33 1.40
CA TYR A 35 -0.84 -10.64 0.87
C TYR A 35 0.44 -10.86 1.70
N PHE A 36 0.31 -11.27 2.97
CA PHE A 36 1.46 -11.68 3.78
C PHE A 36 1.79 -13.17 3.57
N GLU A 37 0.78 -14.04 3.59
CA GLU A 37 0.96 -15.49 3.59
C GLU A 37 1.34 -16.04 2.21
N ASN A 38 0.94 -15.36 1.13
CA ASN A 38 1.15 -15.83 -0.24
C ASN A 38 2.12 -14.94 -1.04
N PHE A 39 3.00 -14.16 -0.42
CA PHE A 39 3.97 -13.36 -1.18
C PHE A 39 5.33 -14.07 -1.30
N PRO A 40 5.92 -14.16 -2.51
CA PRO A 40 5.33 -13.88 -3.84
C PRO A 40 4.24 -14.89 -4.23
N ASN A 41 3.20 -14.42 -4.93
CA ASN A 41 1.96 -15.18 -5.14
C ASN A 41 2.00 -16.10 -6.35
N GLY A 42 2.32 -17.37 -6.11
CA GLY A 42 2.32 -18.41 -7.13
C GLY A 42 3.50 -18.30 -8.09
N ARG A 43 3.42 -19.05 -9.20
CA ARG A 43 4.40 -19.01 -10.30
C ARG A 43 3.72 -18.50 -11.57
N PRO A 44 4.39 -17.68 -12.39
CA PRO A 44 5.83 -17.36 -12.35
C PRO A 44 6.25 -16.22 -11.40
N ALA A 45 5.34 -15.59 -10.65
CA ALA A 45 5.68 -14.43 -9.79
C ALA A 45 6.81 -14.71 -8.77
N LYS A 46 6.86 -15.92 -8.21
CA LYS A 46 7.97 -16.35 -7.34
C LYS A 46 9.30 -16.40 -8.09
N ASP A 47 9.30 -16.90 -9.32
CA ASP A 47 10.49 -16.98 -10.16
C ASP A 47 10.95 -15.58 -10.58
N GLU A 48 10.03 -14.68 -10.92
CA GLU A 48 10.31 -13.27 -11.18
C GLU A 48 10.96 -12.58 -9.99
N PHE A 49 10.44 -12.78 -8.78
CA PHE A 49 11.03 -12.24 -7.54
C PHE A 49 12.45 -12.76 -7.31
N MET A 50 12.69 -14.06 -7.53
CA MET A 50 14.02 -14.65 -7.33
C MET A 50 15.02 -14.18 -8.39
N ILE A 51 14.61 -14.16 -9.67
CA ILE A 51 15.44 -13.71 -10.78
C ILE A 51 15.79 -12.23 -10.61
N THR A 52 14.84 -11.37 -10.26
CA THR A 52 15.11 -9.94 -10.04
C THR A 52 16.03 -9.71 -8.84
N LYS A 53 15.93 -10.50 -7.75
CA LYS A 53 16.93 -10.47 -6.67
C LYS A 53 18.33 -10.83 -7.15
N GLU A 54 18.44 -11.83 -8.02
CA GLU A 54 19.73 -12.22 -8.61
C GLU A 54 20.25 -11.15 -9.59
N MET A 55 19.38 -10.47 -10.34
CA MET A 55 19.74 -9.32 -11.16
C MET A 55 20.31 -8.20 -10.30
N ILE A 56 19.71 -7.89 -9.14
CA ILE A 56 20.26 -6.88 -8.21
C ILE A 56 21.68 -7.26 -7.77
N ASN A 57 21.93 -8.53 -7.49
CA ASN A 57 23.27 -8.99 -7.11
C ASN A 57 24.29 -8.92 -8.26
N LYS A 58 23.86 -9.13 -9.51
CA LYS A 58 24.73 -9.17 -10.69
C LYS A 58 24.98 -7.80 -11.31
N TYR A 59 23.96 -6.94 -11.36
CA TYR A 59 23.93 -5.68 -12.12
C TYR A 59 23.77 -4.44 -11.21
N GLY A 60 23.34 -4.62 -9.95
CA GLY A 60 23.07 -3.51 -9.05
C GLY A 60 21.66 -2.96 -9.24
N HIS A 61 21.52 -1.64 -9.25
CA HIS A 61 20.19 -1.01 -9.22
C HIS A 61 19.51 -0.90 -10.59
N GLU A 62 20.30 -0.90 -11.65
CA GLU A 62 19.84 -0.71 -13.03
C GLU A 62 20.47 -1.79 -13.90
N MET A 63 19.87 -2.03 -15.07
CA MET A 63 20.42 -2.93 -16.08
C MET A 63 20.69 -2.15 -17.37
N ASP A 64 21.97 -2.02 -17.72
CA ASP A 64 22.38 -1.43 -18.99
C ASP A 64 22.24 -2.42 -20.16
N GLU A 65 22.51 -1.95 -21.39
CA GLU A 65 22.36 -2.80 -22.57
C GLU A 65 23.31 -4.00 -22.59
N LYS A 66 24.54 -3.88 -22.06
CA LYS A 66 25.48 -5.02 -21.99
C LYS A 66 25.00 -6.05 -20.98
N GLU A 67 24.51 -5.59 -19.84
CA GLU A 67 23.92 -6.42 -18.80
C GLU A 67 22.63 -7.10 -19.28
N PHE A 68 21.84 -6.42 -20.11
CA PHE A 68 20.68 -7.01 -20.77
C PHE A 68 21.06 -8.13 -21.75
N GLN A 69 22.12 -7.95 -22.54
CA GLN A 69 22.64 -9.03 -23.39
C GLN A 69 23.17 -10.21 -22.56
N HIS A 70 23.81 -9.93 -21.42
CA HIS A 70 24.20 -10.96 -20.47
C HIS A 70 22.98 -11.69 -19.87
N PHE A 71 21.89 -10.97 -19.56
CA PHE A 71 20.63 -11.55 -19.10
C PHE A 71 19.99 -12.47 -20.15
N LYS A 72 20.00 -12.09 -21.43
CA LYS A 72 19.55 -12.96 -22.54
C LYS A 72 20.40 -14.23 -22.70
N ASN A 73 21.71 -14.14 -22.46
CA ASN A 73 22.57 -15.32 -22.43
C ASN A 73 22.23 -16.25 -21.26
N TRP A 74 21.89 -15.69 -20.10
CA TRP A 74 21.42 -16.46 -18.96
C TRP A 74 20.09 -17.19 -19.25
N TYR A 75 19.13 -16.50 -19.87
CA TYR A 75 17.90 -17.12 -20.39
C TYR A 75 18.21 -18.28 -21.35
N LYS A 76 19.15 -18.11 -22.28
CA LYS A 76 19.58 -19.18 -23.20
C LYS A 76 20.12 -20.41 -22.47
N GLN A 77 20.94 -20.22 -21.43
CA GLN A 77 21.43 -21.33 -20.60
C GLN A 77 20.28 -22.09 -19.92
N LYS A 78 19.27 -21.37 -19.44
CA LYS A 78 18.06 -21.97 -18.87
C LYS A 78 17.23 -22.73 -19.90
N LYS A 79 17.20 -22.28 -21.16
CA LYS A 79 16.57 -23.06 -22.24
C LYS A 79 17.33 -24.34 -22.52
N ASP A 80 18.66 -24.31 -22.50
CA ASP A 80 19.48 -25.50 -22.69
C ASP A 80 19.25 -26.52 -21.56
N GLU A 81 19.08 -26.05 -20.31
CA GLU A 81 18.66 -26.87 -19.16
C GLU A 81 17.30 -27.53 -19.39
N ALA A 82 16.28 -26.77 -19.81
CA ALA A 82 14.96 -27.31 -20.14
C ALA A 82 14.99 -28.30 -21.32
N ASN A 83 15.79 -28.03 -22.35
CA ASN A 83 15.99 -28.93 -23.49
C ASN A 83 16.64 -30.25 -23.05
N ALA A 84 17.62 -30.18 -22.15
CA ALA A 84 18.25 -31.37 -21.57
C ALA A 84 17.25 -32.19 -20.74
N TYR A 85 16.39 -31.51 -19.96
CA TYR A 85 15.30 -32.15 -19.23
C TYR A 85 14.37 -32.91 -20.19
N LEU A 86 13.84 -32.25 -21.23
CA LEU A 86 12.91 -32.88 -22.19
C LEU A 86 13.55 -34.11 -22.87
N LYS A 87 14.81 -34.01 -23.30
CA LYS A 87 15.54 -35.14 -23.91
C LYS A 87 15.74 -36.33 -22.97
N SER A 88 15.71 -36.10 -21.66
CA SER A 88 15.82 -37.19 -20.66
C SER A 88 14.49 -37.91 -20.40
N GLN A 89 13.37 -37.36 -20.87
CA GLN A 89 12.03 -37.90 -20.62
C GLN A 89 11.56 -38.79 -21.78
N GLN A 90 11.28 -40.07 -21.49
CA GLN A 90 10.76 -41.01 -22.48
C GLN A 90 9.43 -40.56 -23.09
N ASP A 91 8.57 -39.90 -22.31
CA ASP A 91 7.27 -39.44 -22.80
C ASP A 91 7.43 -38.26 -23.76
N ALA A 92 8.42 -37.41 -23.56
CA ALA A 92 8.75 -36.33 -24.47
C ALA A 92 9.26 -36.87 -25.81
N GLU A 93 10.12 -37.90 -25.77
CA GLU A 93 10.63 -38.57 -26.97
C GLU A 93 9.49 -39.18 -27.81
N LYS A 94 8.54 -39.89 -27.17
CA LYS A 94 7.36 -40.45 -27.85
C LYS A 94 6.49 -39.40 -28.52
N LEU A 95 6.41 -38.21 -27.91
CA LEU A 95 5.64 -37.07 -28.41
C LEU A 95 6.43 -36.19 -29.39
N GLY A 96 7.70 -36.50 -29.66
CA GLY A 96 8.57 -35.72 -30.54
C GLY A 96 8.97 -34.34 -29.97
N ILE A 97 8.88 -34.17 -28.65
CA ILE A 97 9.15 -32.92 -27.94
C ILE A 97 10.59 -32.98 -27.42
N THR A 98 11.48 -32.19 -28.01
CA THR A 98 12.93 -32.20 -27.68
C THR A 98 13.45 -30.82 -27.29
N THR A 99 12.64 -29.79 -27.46
CA THR A 99 12.98 -28.39 -27.20
C THR A 99 11.90 -27.68 -26.41
N TYR A 100 12.29 -26.66 -25.67
CA TYR A 100 11.40 -25.79 -24.92
C TYR A 100 10.39 -25.08 -25.82
N GLU A 101 10.79 -24.69 -27.02
CA GLU A 101 9.92 -24.04 -28.00
C GLU A 101 8.81 -24.98 -28.46
N GLN A 102 9.13 -26.25 -28.72
CA GLN A 102 8.13 -27.27 -29.02
C GLN A 102 7.18 -27.49 -27.82
N PHE A 103 7.73 -27.52 -26.60
CA PHE A 103 6.93 -27.64 -25.38
C PHE A 103 5.98 -26.44 -25.19
N ARG A 104 6.42 -25.23 -25.50
CA ARG A 104 5.61 -24.02 -25.36
C ARG A 104 4.49 -23.90 -26.41
N GLN A 105 4.68 -24.53 -27.56
CA GLN A 105 3.72 -24.51 -28.67
C GLN A 105 2.77 -25.72 -28.67
N LEU A 106 2.75 -26.50 -27.57
CA LEU A 106 1.87 -27.65 -27.47
C LEU A 106 0.40 -27.24 -27.59
N ASP A 107 -0.33 -27.97 -28.44
CA ASP A 107 -1.78 -27.87 -28.50
C ASP A 107 -2.40 -28.60 -27.29
N LEU A 108 -2.71 -27.83 -26.25
CA LEU A 108 -3.29 -28.34 -25.01
C LEU A 108 -4.74 -28.86 -25.18
N THR A 109 -5.35 -28.73 -26.36
CA THR A 109 -6.61 -29.44 -26.65
C THR A 109 -6.39 -30.92 -26.94
N ASN A 110 -5.17 -31.29 -27.35
CA ASN A 110 -4.77 -32.68 -27.45
C ASN A 110 -4.44 -33.23 -26.06
N LYS A 111 -5.19 -34.26 -25.65
CA LYS A 111 -5.03 -34.87 -24.33
C LYS A 111 -3.61 -35.34 -24.03
N GLN A 112 -2.88 -35.92 -24.99
CA GLN A 112 -1.53 -36.41 -24.74
C GLN A 112 -0.55 -35.27 -24.43
N TYR A 113 -0.70 -34.14 -25.13
CA TYR A 113 0.12 -32.95 -24.87
C TYR A 113 -0.29 -32.24 -23.58
N ALA A 114 -1.58 -32.19 -23.26
CA ALA A 114 -2.07 -31.65 -22.00
C ALA A 114 -1.55 -32.47 -20.80
N ASP A 115 -1.69 -33.80 -20.85
CA ASP A 115 -1.22 -34.71 -19.80
C ASP A 115 0.31 -34.58 -19.61
N PHE A 116 1.07 -34.47 -20.71
CA PHE A 116 2.52 -34.27 -20.64
C PHE A 116 2.90 -32.89 -20.08
N HIS A 117 2.23 -31.82 -20.52
CA HIS A 117 2.45 -30.48 -19.99
C HIS A 117 2.16 -30.44 -18.49
N GLU A 118 1.03 -31.02 -18.05
CA GLU A 118 0.66 -31.09 -16.63
C GLU A 118 1.71 -31.84 -15.82
N LYS A 119 2.18 -32.98 -16.35
CA LYS A 119 3.25 -33.76 -15.72
C LYS A 119 4.51 -32.91 -15.52
N VAL A 120 5.04 -32.27 -16.57
CA VAL A 120 6.29 -31.50 -16.48
C VAL A 120 6.16 -30.32 -15.51
N VAL A 121 5.05 -29.58 -15.58
CA VAL A 121 4.88 -28.30 -14.87
C VAL A 121 4.43 -28.49 -13.41
N PHE A 122 3.56 -29.46 -13.14
CA PHE A 122 2.90 -29.61 -11.83
C PHE A 122 3.29 -30.88 -11.08
N VAL A 123 3.57 -31.99 -11.78
CA VAL A 123 3.91 -33.28 -11.14
C VAL A 123 5.40 -33.39 -10.89
N ASP A 124 6.20 -33.27 -11.95
CA ASP A 124 7.66 -33.34 -11.89
C ASP A 124 8.24 -32.04 -11.29
N GLN A 125 7.47 -30.95 -11.32
CA GLN A 125 7.85 -29.62 -10.83
C GLN A 125 9.21 -29.19 -11.38
N ALA A 126 9.39 -29.34 -12.70
CA ALA A 126 10.60 -28.90 -13.37
C ALA A 126 10.66 -27.36 -13.35
N ASP A 127 11.26 -26.80 -12.29
CA ASP A 127 11.27 -25.37 -11.97
C ASP A 127 11.72 -24.48 -13.15
N VAL A 128 12.64 -24.98 -13.97
CA VAL A 128 13.18 -24.30 -15.15
C VAL A 128 12.08 -23.81 -16.12
N PHE A 129 10.95 -24.49 -16.23
CA PHE A 129 9.86 -24.08 -17.13
C PHE A 129 9.10 -22.84 -16.61
N TRP A 130 9.01 -22.68 -15.29
CA TRP A 130 8.47 -21.47 -14.67
C TRP A 130 9.47 -20.32 -14.70
N GLU A 131 10.75 -20.61 -14.46
CA GLU A 131 11.84 -19.63 -14.62
C GLU A 131 11.87 -19.06 -16.04
N LEU A 132 11.75 -19.91 -17.07
CA LEU A 132 11.75 -19.48 -18.46
C LEU A 132 10.59 -18.53 -18.79
N GLN A 133 9.41 -18.72 -18.20
CA GLN A 133 8.30 -17.77 -18.34
C GLN A 133 8.63 -16.43 -17.70
N ALA A 134 9.23 -16.42 -16.51
CA ALA A 134 9.67 -15.20 -15.84
C ALA A 134 10.75 -14.46 -16.63
N PHE A 135 11.75 -15.16 -17.16
CA PHE A 135 12.78 -14.58 -18.04
C PHE A 135 12.18 -13.89 -19.26
N GLU A 136 11.25 -14.57 -19.94
CA GLU A 136 10.60 -14.02 -21.11
C GLU A 136 9.79 -12.77 -20.79
N ASN A 137 9.04 -12.77 -19.67
CA ASN A 137 8.31 -11.59 -19.25
C ASN A 137 9.28 -10.41 -18.97
N ILE A 138 10.38 -10.63 -18.24
CA ILE A 138 11.38 -9.59 -17.98
C ILE A 138 12.01 -9.07 -19.29
N ILE A 139 12.35 -9.96 -20.22
CA ILE A 139 12.90 -9.61 -21.55
C ILE A 139 11.89 -8.75 -22.32
N GLU A 140 10.64 -9.21 -22.40
CA GLU A 140 9.57 -8.51 -23.10
C GLU A 140 9.38 -7.09 -22.55
N GLN A 141 9.24 -6.96 -21.23
CA GLN A 141 9.06 -5.65 -20.57
C GLN A 141 10.24 -4.71 -20.83
N TYR A 142 11.48 -5.21 -20.80
CA TYR A 142 12.65 -4.38 -21.12
C TYR A 142 12.65 -3.93 -22.60
N GLU A 143 12.27 -4.80 -23.53
CA GLU A 143 12.21 -4.49 -24.96
C GLU A 143 10.98 -3.66 -25.35
N SER A 144 9.95 -3.63 -24.51
CA SER A 144 8.73 -2.85 -24.70
C SER A 144 8.68 -1.55 -23.91
N LYS A 145 9.70 -1.23 -23.10
CA LYS A 145 9.73 0.01 -22.31
C LYS A 145 9.49 1.24 -23.20
N GLY A 146 8.50 2.05 -22.84
CA GLY A 146 8.12 3.26 -23.57
C GLY A 146 7.19 3.07 -24.77
N ARG A 147 6.73 1.84 -25.08
CA ARG A 147 5.71 1.63 -26.13
C ARG A 147 4.34 2.21 -25.77
N ASP A 148 4.08 2.41 -24.48
CA ASP A 148 2.81 2.86 -23.92
C ASP A 148 2.70 4.38 -23.80
N ILE A 149 3.74 5.16 -24.12
CA ILE A 149 3.71 6.64 -24.05
C ILE A 149 2.51 7.22 -24.80
N GLU A 150 2.20 6.68 -25.98
CA GLU A 150 1.09 7.17 -26.82
C GLU A 150 -0.30 6.75 -26.30
N SER A 151 -0.37 5.83 -25.32
CA SER A 151 -1.64 5.39 -24.74
C SER A 151 -2.23 6.40 -23.74
N TYR A 152 -1.40 7.30 -23.21
CA TYR A 152 -1.84 8.37 -22.33
C TYR A 152 -2.54 9.48 -23.12
N THR A 153 -3.73 9.88 -22.70
CA THR A 153 -4.53 10.91 -23.40
C THR A 153 -4.18 12.34 -22.97
N ASP A 154 -3.55 12.52 -21.81
CA ASP A 154 -3.24 13.81 -21.22
C ASP A 154 -1.79 14.24 -21.53
N GLU A 155 -1.60 15.50 -21.90
CA GLU A 155 -0.30 16.02 -22.35
C GLU A 155 0.75 16.02 -21.22
N ASP A 156 0.36 16.37 -19.99
CA ASP A 156 1.27 16.38 -18.84
C ASP A 156 1.74 14.95 -18.52
N GLN A 157 0.83 13.97 -18.63
CA GLN A 157 1.17 12.55 -18.46
C GLN A 157 2.19 12.11 -19.51
N GLN A 158 1.93 12.38 -20.79
CA GLN A 158 2.85 12.03 -21.87
C GLN A 158 4.23 12.69 -21.70
N GLU A 159 4.26 13.97 -21.31
CA GLU A 159 5.51 14.68 -21.07
C GLU A 159 6.30 14.02 -19.93
N ARG A 160 5.64 13.68 -18.83
CA ARG A 160 6.29 13.03 -17.70
C ARG A 160 6.85 11.65 -18.07
N VAL A 161 6.13 10.83 -18.83
CA VAL A 161 6.68 9.53 -19.27
C VAL A 161 7.88 9.74 -20.19
N LYS A 162 7.83 10.72 -21.12
CA LYS A 162 9.00 11.05 -21.96
C LYS A 162 10.22 11.47 -21.13
N GLN A 163 10.02 12.23 -20.05
CA GLN A 163 11.09 12.59 -19.12
C GLN A 163 11.67 11.35 -18.40
N ILE A 164 10.83 10.44 -17.93
CA ILE A 164 11.25 9.17 -17.31
C ILE A 164 12.08 8.33 -18.29
N MET A 165 11.64 8.24 -19.55
CA MET A 165 12.32 7.48 -20.60
C MET A 165 13.66 8.07 -21.01
N ALA A 166 13.83 9.39 -20.89
CA ALA A 166 15.10 10.06 -21.08
C ALA A 166 16.06 9.89 -19.88
N ASN A 167 15.52 9.56 -18.71
CA ASN A 167 16.28 9.30 -17.49
C ASN A 167 16.76 7.84 -17.45
N LYS A 168 17.88 7.59 -16.76
CA LYS A 168 18.42 6.25 -16.55
C LYS A 168 17.59 5.41 -15.60
N ASP A 169 16.83 6.05 -14.71
CA ASP A 169 16.01 5.39 -13.70
C ASP A 169 15.04 4.35 -14.28
N VAL A 170 14.56 4.54 -15.53
CA VAL A 170 13.71 3.56 -16.23
C VAL A 170 14.38 2.20 -16.39
N ASN A 171 15.71 2.12 -16.36
CA ASN A 171 16.47 0.88 -16.42
C ASN A 171 16.55 0.15 -15.08
N SER A 172 15.94 0.69 -14.02
CA SER A 172 15.81 0.04 -12.72
C SER A 172 15.20 -1.35 -12.86
N VAL A 173 15.68 -2.32 -12.08
CA VAL A 173 15.20 -3.72 -12.10
C VAL A 173 14.07 -3.98 -11.08
N PHE A 174 13.33 -2.94 -10.71
CA PHE A 174 12.30 -3.00 -9.68
C PHE A 174 10.99 -3.65 -10.20
N PRO A 175 10.58 -4.81 -9.65
CA PRO A 175 9.43 -5.54 -10.16
C PRO A 175 8.10 -4.99 -9.64
N TYR A 176 7.09 -4.95 -10.52
CA TYR A 176 5.72 -4.57 -10.20
C TYR A 176 5.16 -5.36 -9.01
N LEU A 177 5.45 -6.66 -8.90
CA LEU A 177 4.93 -7.52 -7.83
C LEU A 177 5.32 -7.03 -6.42
N VAL A 178 6.51 -6.41 -6.26
CA VAL A 178 6.97 -5.87 -4.97
C VAL A 178 6.21 -4.59 -4.64
N TYR A 179 6.01 -3.73 -5.64
CA TYR A 179 5.18 -2.54 -5.51
C TYR A 179 3.74 -2.91 -5.16
N GLU A 180 3.13 -3.80 -5.92
CA GLU A 180 1.74 -4.22 -5.76
C GLU A 180 1.51 -4.80 -4.35
N ASN A 181 2.40 -5.69 -3.90
CA ASN A 181 2.29 -6.25 -2.55
C ASN A 181 2.35 -5.17 -1.45
N TYR A 182 3.33 -4.27 -1.51
CA TYR A 182 3.43 -3.17 -0.56
C TYR A 182 2.20 -2.29 -0.60
N ASN A 183 1.75 -1.95 -1.80
CA ASN A 183 0.66 -1.02 -2.03
C ASN A 183 -0.69 -1.58 -1.52
N GLU A 184 -1.00 -2.84 -1.85
CA GLU A 184 -2.18 -3.55 -1.36
C GLU A 184 -2.20 -3.61 0.16
N LEU A 185 -1.09 -4.01 0.77
CA LEU A 185 -0.97 -4.06 2.22
C LEU A 185 -1.15 -2.68 2.85
N THR A 186 -0.48 -1.65 2.31
CA THR A 186 -0.47 -0.30 2.88
C THR A 186 -1.83 0.38 2.78
N ARG A 187 -2.54 0.25 1.65
CA ARG A 187 -3.86 0.87 1.47
C ARG A 187 -4.89 0.30 2.43
N PHE A 188 -4.92 -1.03 2.62
CA PHE A 188 -5.82 -1.68 3.58
C PHE A 188 -5.42 -1.40 5.03
N TRP A 189 -4.12 -1.41 5.34
CA TRP A 189 -3.64 -1.08 6.68
C TRP A 189 -3.98 0.36 7.08
N THR A 190 -3.96 1.29 6.13
CA THR A 190 -4.36 2.68 6.36
C THR A 190 -5.84 2.79 6.74
N VAL A 191 -6.72 2.02 6.10
CA VAL A 191 -8.15 1.95 6.48
C VAL A 191 -8.31 1.46 7.93
N LEU A 192 -7.54 0.46 8.33
CA LEU A 192 -7.53 -0.02 9.71
C LEU A 192 -7.07 1.07 10.71
N ILE A 193 -6.05 1.85 10.33
CA ILE A 193 -5.58 3.01 11.11
C ILE A 193 -6.70 4.05 11.26
N ILE A 194 -7.39 4.41 10.17
CA ILE A 194 -8.52 5.36 10.19
C ILE A 194 -9.58 4.90 11.18
N ILE A 195 -10.02 3.63 11.08
CA ILE A 195 -11.03 3.05 11.97
C ILE A 195 -10.57 3.12 13.43
N SER A 196 -9.33 2.70 13.70
CA SER A 196 -8.76 2.66 15.05
C SER A 196 -8.65 4.05 15.68
N VAL A 197 -8.20 5.03 14.89
CA VAL A 197 -8.10 6.43 15.31
C VAL A 197 -9.48 6.97 15.62
N VAL A 198 -10.46 6.82 14.72
CA VAL A 198 -11.82 7.34 14.90
C VAL A 198 -12.47 6.74 16.14
N MET A 199 -12.30 5.44 16.39
CA MET A 199 -12.83 4.77 17.58
C MET A 199 -12.28 5.32 18.90
N VAL A 200 -11.02 5.74 18.93
CA VAL A 200 -10.40 6.32 20.13
C VAL A 200 -10.80 7.77 20.28
N THR A 201 -10.68 8.56 19.21
CA THR A 201 -10.92 10.01 19.28
C THR A 201 -12.39 10.38 19.34
N CYS A 202 -13.33 9.50 18.94
CA CYS A 202 -14.75 9.82 19.02
C CYS A 202 -15.23 9.92 20.47
N ARG A 203 -14.45 9.36 21.42
CA ARG A 203 -14.79 9.34 22.84
C ARG A 203 -14.37 10.59 23.60
N VAL A 204 -13.64 11.50 22.95
CA VAL A 204 -13.03 12.71 23.56
C VAL A 204 -14.07 13.56 24.29
N HIS A 205 -15.19 13.88 23.64
CA HIS A 205 -16.23 14.76 24.20
C HIS A 205 -17.51 14.03 24.63
N ILE A 206 -17.89 12.95 23.94
CA ILE A 206 -19.16 12.25 24.22
C ILE A 206 -19.20 11.62 25.62
N THR A 207 -18.05 11.15 26.12
CA THR A 207 -17.96 10.56 27.47
C THR A 207 -18.30 11.58 28.54
N ASP A 208 -17.87 12.83 28.36
CA ASP A 208 -18.12 13.91 29.32
C ASP A 208 -19.57 14.39 29.25
N ARG A 209 -20.18 14.35 28.06
CA ARG A 209 -21.61 14.63 27.88
C ARG A 209 -22.46 13.63 28.65
N LEU A 210 -22.19 12.34 28.46
CA LEU A 210 -22.98 11.27 29.07
C LEU A 210 -22.82 11.21 30.60
N ASN A 211 -21.71 11.72 31.13
CA ASN A 211 -21.48 11.86 32.56
C ASN A 211 -21.94 13.22 33.13
N ASN A 212 -22.67 14.03 32.35
CA ASN A 212 -23.13 15.37 32.74
C ASN A 212 -22.02 16.31 33.24
N ALA A 213 -20.77 16.07 32.81
CA ALA A 213 -19.60 16.83 33.25
C ALA A 213 -19.41 18.14 32.48
N ILE A 214 -20.11 18.30 31.35
CA ILE A 214 -19.98 19.47 30.46
C ILE A 214 -20.30 20.76 31.23
N SER A 215 -21.46 20.87 31.86
CA SER A 215 -21.87 22.10 32.56
C SER A 215 -20.90 22.49 33.68
N LEU A 216 -20.36 21.50 34.41
CA LEU A 216 -19.36 21.70 35.45
C LEU A 216 -18.02 22.23 34.88
N GLN A 217 -17.63 21.81 33.68
CA GLN A 217 -16.39 22.27 33.04
C GLN A 217 -16.43 23.79 32.76
N TYR A 218 -17.56 24.34 32.31
CA TYR A 218 -17.65 25.78 31.98
C TYR A 218 -17.67 26.70 33.19
N THR A 219 -17.93 26.19 34.40
CA THR A 219 -17.90 27.01 35.63
C THR A 219 -16.49 27.47 36.05
N THR A 220 -15.43 26.95 35.43
CA THR A 220 -14.04 27.24 35.81
C THR A 220 -13.21 27.76 34.65
N LYS A 221 -12.25 28.65 34.94
CA LYS A 221 -11.27 29.15 33.95
C LYS A 221 -10.50 28.02 33.26
N THR A 222 -10.19 26.94 33.99
CA THR A 222 -9.48 25.77 33.46
C THR A 222 -10.36 24.95 32.51
N GLY A 223 -11.63 24.74 32.84
CA GLY A 223 -12.54 23.97 31.99
C GLY A 223 -12.92 24.69 30.69
N ARG A 224 -12.85 26.03 30.64
CA ARG A 224 -13.02 26.82 29.39
C ARG A 224 -11.91 26.62 28.37
N ASN A 225 -10.70 26.29 28.82
CA ASN A 225 -9.57 25.96 27.94
C ASN A 225 -9.44 24.45 27.69
N LEU A 226 -10.39 23.64 28.18
CA LEU A 226 -10.31 22.18 28.12
C LEU A 226 -10.45 21.63 26.70
N PHE A 227 -11.15 22.34 25.80
CA PHE A 227 -11.27 21.94 24.40
C PHE A 227 -9.89 21.78 23.74
N SER A 228 -8.99 22.76 23.91
CA SER A 228 -7.64 22.69 23.34
C SER A 228 -6.81 21.57 23.95
N ALA A 229 -6.93 21.31 25.26
CA ALA A 229 -6.25 20.20 25.90
C ALA A 229 -6.74 18.83 25.39
N LYS A 230 -8.05 18.70 25.15
CA LYS A 230 -8.69 17.52 24.57
C LYS A 230 -8.29 17.29 23.12
N LEU A 231 -8.23 18.35 22.31
CA LEU A 231 -7.75 18.30 20.95
C LEU A 231 -6.29 17.82 20.89
N LEU A 232 -5.42 18.40 21.73
CA LEU A 232 -4.02 17.96 21.82
C LEU A 232 -3.91 16.50 22.27
N ALA A 233 -4.72 16.08 23.25
CA ALA A 233 -4.75 14.69 23.69
C ALA A 233 -5.22 13.74 22.59
N ALA A 234 -6.22 14.14 21.80
CA ALA A 234 -6.68 13.38 20.64
C ALA A 234 -5.59 13.24 19.58
N LEU A 235 -4.92 14.33 19.22
CA LEU A 235 -3.81 14.31 18.26
C LEU A 235 -2.63 13.46 18.74
N ALA A 236 -2.29 13.53 20.03
CA ALA A 236 -1.26 12.69 20.62
C ALA A 236 -1.66 11.21 20.62
N ALA A 237 -2.93 10.89 20.91
CA ALA A 237 -3.44 9.52 20.81
C ALA A 237 -3.41 9.00 19.37
N THR A 238 -3.79 9.82 18.40
CA THR A 238 -3.71 9.51 16.96
C THR A 238 -2.27 9.20 16.57
N ALA A 239 -1.32 10.07 16.89
CA ALA A 239 0.08 9.85 16.58
C ALA A 239 0.58 8.53 17.19
N LEU A 240 0.25 8.24 18.46
CA LEU A 240 0.65 7.00 19.12
C LEU A 240 0.05 5.76 18.47
N ILE A 241 -1.26 5.74 18.19
CA ILE A 241 -1.95 4.60 17.57
C ILE A 241 -1.41 4.34 16.17
N THR A 242 -1.30 5.40 15.35
CA THR A 242 -0.74 5.31 14.01
C THR A 242 0.70 4.79 14.05
N THR A 243 1.55 5.32 14.95
CA THR A 243 2.93 4.84 15.10
C THR A 243 2.96 3.35 15.45
N VAL A 244 2.20 2.93 16.46
CA VAL A 244 2.18 1.52 16.90
C VAL A 244 1.72 0.60 15.77
N GLN A 245 0.67 0.97 15.03
CA GLN A 245 0.18 0.15 13.92
C GLN A 245 1.15 0.13 12.74
N ILE A 246 1.85 1.22 12.44
CA ILE A 246 2.92 1.26 11.44
C ILE A 246 4.11 0.37 11.86
N VAL A 247 4.51 0.40 13.13
CA VAL A 247 5.58 -0.47 13.64
C VAL A 247 5.19 -1.95 13.50
N ILE A 248 3.95 -2.31 13.83
CA ILE A 248 3.44 -3.66 13.66
C ILE A 248 3.42 -4.05 12.18
N PHE A 249 2.89 -3.19 11.30
CA PHE A 249 2.92 -3.40 9.85
C PHE A 249 4.34 -3.70 9.36
N TRP A 250 5.31 -2.89 9.76
CA TRP A 250 6.71 -3.05 9.37
C TRP A 250 7.31 -4.36 9.86
N PHE A 251 6.99 -4.76 11.08
CA PHE A 251 7.43 -6.05 11.62
C PHE A 251 6.98 -7.21 10.72
N PHE A 252 5.74 -7.18 10.21
CA PHE A 252 5.27 -8.18 9.25
C PHE A 252 5.87 -8.00 7.86
N TYR A 253 5.91 -6.77 7.33
CA TYR A 253 6.35 -6.49 5.97
C TYR A 253 7.84 -6.82 5.73
N LEU A 254 8.70 -6.63 6.74
CA LEU A 254 10.10 -7.06 6.66
C LEU A 254 10.24 -8.59 6.50
N GLY A 255 9.24 -9.36 6.91
CA GLY A 255 9.16 -10.81 6.69
C GLY A 255 9.06 -11.19 5.21
N ASN A 256 8.63 -10.28 4.33
CA ASN A 256 8.44 -10.54 2.89
C ASN A 256 9.76 -10.54 2.10
N GLY A 257 10.90 -10.19 2.73
CA GLY A 257 12.22 -10.28 2.09
C GLY A 257 12.48 -9.27 0.97
N THR A 258 11.77 -8.13 0.97
CA THR A 258 11.79 -7.09 -0.08
C THR A 258 12.88 -6.02 0.10
N GLN A 259 13.74 -6.15 1.11
CA GLN A 259 14.71 -5.11 1.49
C GLN A 259 15.72 -4.79 0.38
N ALA A 260 16.09 -5.79 -0.43
CA ALA A 260 17.00 -5.60 -1.57
C ALA A 260 16.45 -4.62 -2.61
N PHE A 261 15.14 -4.41 -2.65
CA PHE A 261 14.46 -3.55 -3.63
C PHE A 261 14.31 -2.09 -3.16
N PHE A 262 14.56 -1.79 -1.88
CA PHE A 262 14.38 -0.45 -1.31
C PHE A 262 15.14 0.67 -2.04
N PRO A 263 16.42 0.48 -2.45
CA PRO A 263 17.16 1.55 -3.12
C PRO A 263 16.82 1.69 -4.61
N LEU A 264 16.01 0.81 -5.19
CA LEU A 264 15.67 0.83 -6.60
C LEU A 264 14.65 1.92 -6.93
N SER A 265 14.74 2.50 -8.13
CA SER A 265 13.72 3.43 -8.62
C SER A 265 12.40 2.70 -8.89
N ILE A 266 11.28 3.29 -8.47
CA ILE A 266 9.94 2.76 -8.78
C ILE A 266 9.52 3.03 -10.23
N ASN A 267 10.12 4.04 -10.88
CA ASN A 267 9.97 4.27 -12.31
C ASN A 267 10.90 3.31 -13.05
N SER A 268 10.46 2.07 -13.19
CA SER A 268 11.25 0.96 -13.73
C SER A 268 10.57 0.37 -14.97
N PHE A 269 11.35 -0.17 -15.91
CA PHE A 269 10.84 -0.94 -17.04
C PHE A 269 10.04 -2.17 -16.61
N TYR A 270 10.24 -2.65 -15.38
CA TYR A 270 9.57 -3.83 -14.84
C TYR A 270 8.51 -3.49 -13.79
N ASN A 271 8.15 -2.20 -13.68
CA ASN A 271 6.99 -1.75 -12.94
C ASN A 271 5.87 -1.37 -13.93
N PHE A 272 4.65 -1.78 -13.63
CA PHE A 272 3.49 -1.50 -14.48
C PHE A 272 3.06 -0.02 -14.46
N TYR A 273 3.42 0.72 -13.40
CA TYR A 273 3.07 2.13 -13.25
C TYR A 273 4.29 3.05 -13.30
N TYR A 274 4.10 4.21 -13.95
CA TYR A 274 4.98 5.36 -13.80
C TYR A 274 4.43 6.34 -12.74
N PHE A 275 5.33 7.12 -12.16
CA PHE A 275 5.04 8.06 -11.09
C PHE A 275 5.49 9.48 -11.43
N TRP A 276 4.76 10.45 -10.89
CA TRP A 276 5.06 11.87 -11.05
C TRP A 276 6.41 12.30 -10.44
N PHE A 277 6.94 11.52 -9.51
CA PHE A 277 8.21 11.78 -8.84
C PHE A 277 9.20 10.63 -9.06
N ASP A 278 10.48 10.96 -9.08
CA ASP A 278 11.59 10.02 -9.23
C ASP A 278 11.98 9.44 -7.86
N PHE A 279 11.08 8.63 -7.30
CA PHE A 279 11.29 8.00 -6.02
C PHE A 279 12.10 6.70 -6.15
N THR A 280 13.03 6.49 -5.22
CA THR A 280 13.39 5.12 -4.84
C THR A 280 12.21 4.48 -4.11
N PHE A 281 12.16 3.16 -4.05
CA PHE A 281 11.10 2.46 -3.33
C PHE A 281 11.07 2.85 -1.85
N GLU A 282 12.24 3.06 -1.22
CA GLU A 282 12.33 3.63 0.12
C GLU A 282 11.73 5.05 0.21
N GLY A 283 12.05 5.93 -0.75
CA GLY A 283 11.50 7.28 -0.80
C GLY A 283 9.97 7.28 -0.96
N TYR A 284 9.45 6.34 -1.77
CA TYR A 284 8.02 6.12 -1.93
C TYR A 284 7.37 5.70 -0.61
N ILE A 285 7.98 4.73 0.08
CA ILE A 285 7.54 4.23 1.38
C ILE A 285 7.44 5.36 2.42
N ILE A 286 8.49 6.18 2.54
CA ILE A 286 8.52 7.33 3.46
C ILE A 286 7.38 8.29 3.14
N THR A 287 7.17 8.57 1.85
CA THR A 287 6.09 9.45 1.38
C THR A 287 4.72 8.85 1.70
N THR A 288 4.54 7.54 1.56
CA THR A 288 3.31 6.86 1.95
C THR A 288 3.06 6.97 3.46
N VAL A 289 4.10 6.82 4.29
CA VAL A 289 3.98 6.97 5.75
C VAL A 289 3.52 8.39 6.11
N ILE A 290 4.07 9.43 5.47
CA ILE A 290 3.62 10.81 5.66
C ILE A 290 2.14 10.96 5.30
N ALA A 291 1.72 10.41 4.15
CA ALA A 291 0.33 10.43 3.71
C ALA A 291 -0.60 9.77 4.74
N ILE A 292 -0.21 8.62 5.31
CA ILE A 292 -0.95 7.91 6.37
C ILE A 292 -1.15 8.79 7.60
N TYR A 293 -0.11 9.50 8.06
CA TYR A 293 -0.24 10.43 9.18
C TYR A 293 -1.21 11.57 8.89
N ILE A 294 -1.16 12.14 7.68
CA ILE A 294 -2.09 13.20 7.28
C ILE A 294 -3.54 12.70 7.32
N VAL A 295 -3.83 11.54 6.72
CA VAL A 295 -5.18 10.95 6.73
C VAL A 295 -5.64 10.63 8.15
N ALA A 296 -4.76 10.05 8.98
CA ALA A 296 -5.06 9.76 10.38
C ALA A 296 -5.40 11.01 11.19
N ILE A 297 -4.63 12.10 11.00
CA ILE A 297 -4.90 13.39 11.64
C ILE A 297 -6.25 13.96 11.17
N VAL A 298 -6.52 13.97 9.87
CA VAL A 298 -7.81 14.44 9.32
C VAL A 298 -8.98 13.65 9.92
N ALA A 299 -8.87 12.32 9.98
CA ALA A 299 -9.88 11.45 10.60
C ALA A 299 -10.09 11.79 12.08
N ALA A 300 -9.01 12.05 12.82
CA ALA A 300 -9.07 12.48 14.21
C ALA A 300 -9.76 13.83 14.39
N LEU A 301 -9.46 14.82 13.55
CA LEU A 301 -10.06 16.15 13.61
C LEU A 301 -11.58 16.09 13.35
N PHE A 302 -12.03 15.35 12.33
CA PHE A 302 -13.46 15.12 12.13
C PHE A 302 -14.09 14.40 13.32
N SER A 303 -13.44 13.36 13.83
CA SER A 303 -13.92 12.61 14.99
C SER A 303 -14.08 13.48 16.24
N VAL A 304 -13.10 14.35 16.53
CA VAL A 304 -13.17 15.33 17.63
C VAL A 304 -14.33 16.30 17.41
N PHE A 305 -14.47 16.86 16.21
CA PHE A 305 -15.53 17.81 15.88
C PHE A 305 -16.93 17.21 16.09
N PHE A 306 -17.21 16.05 15.49
CA PHE A 306 -18.52 15.40 15.61
C PHE A 306 -18.79 14.87 17.01
N SER A 307 -17.77 14.39 17.75
CA SER A 307 -17.93 13.95 19.13
C SER A 307 -18.45 15.06 20.06
N ARG A 308 -18.16 16.32 19.72
CA ARG A 308 -18.62 17.46 20.50
C ARG A 308 -20.08 17.83 20.20
N ILE A 309 -20.49 17.72 18.94
CA ILE A 309 -21.82 18.13 18.47
C ILE A 309 -22.86 17.04 18.77
N ALA A 310 -22.48 15.77 18.63
CA ALA A 310 -23.38 14.65 18.85
C ALA A 310 -23.95 14.64 20.28
N GLN A 311 -25.24 14.32 20.38
CA GLN A 311 -25.97 14.26 21.65
C GLN A 311 -25.82 12.89 22.32
N ASN A 312 -25.67 11.83 21.53
CA ASN A 312 -25.53 10.45 21.99
C ASN A 312 -24.63 9.64 21.03
N TYR A 313 -24.30 8.39 21.40
CA TYR A 313 -23.45 7.53 20.58
C TYR A 313 -24.05 7.17 19.22
N ILE A 314 -25.38 7.04 19.10
CA ILE A 314 -26.05 6.68 17.85
C ILE A 314 -25.85 7.78 16.82
N THR A 315 -26.12 9.04 17.19
CA THR A 315 -25.90 10.20 16.32
C THR A 315 -24.42 10.35 15.97
N LEU A 316 -23.51 10.09 16.92
CA LEU A 316 -22.07 10.17 16.69
C LEU A 316 -21.60 9.15 15.65
N ILE A 317 -21.97 7.88 15.83
CA ILE A 317 -21.61 6.81 14.89
C ILE A 317 -22.24 7.08 13.52
N GLY A 318 -23.53 7.43 13.48
CA GLY A 318 -24.21 7.77 12.23
C GLY A 318 -23.57 8.94 11.47
N SER A 319 -22.95 9.90 12.18
CA SER A 319 -22.22 11.00 11.55
C SER A 319 -20.82 10.60 11.08
N LEU A 320 -20.15 9.69 11.78
CA LEU A 320 -18.76 9.31 11.49
C LEU A 320 -18.64 8.24 10.42
N VAL A 321 -19.62 7.34 10.29
CA VAL A 321 -19.59 6.27 9.28
C VAL A 321 -19.42 6.82 7.86
N PRO A 322 -20.21 7.82 7.39
CA PRO A 322 -20.02 8.38 6.05
C PRO A 322 -18.63 8.96 5.82
N ILE A 323 -18.04 9.59 6.85
CA ILE A 323 -16.71 10.19 6.79
C ILE A 323 -15.64 9.11 6.68
N VAL A 324 -15.73 8.04 7.49
CA VAL A 324 -14.83 6.91 7.41
C VAL A 324 -14.91 6.23 6.04
N VAL A 325 -16.12 6.03 5.51
CA VAL A 325 -16.32 5.44 4.19
C VAL A 325 -15.70 6.31 3.09
N LEU A 326 -15.96 7.62 3.09
CA LEU A 326 -15.39 8.54 2.10
C LEU A 326 -13.85 8.59 2.17
N LEU A 327 -13.29 8.74 3.37
CA LEU A 327 -11.84 8.75 3.57
C LEU A 327 -11.21 7.41 3.15
N SER A 328 -11.85 6.30 3.47
CA SER A 328 -11.37 4.96 3.08
C SER A 328 -11.42 4.79 1.57
N TYR A 329 -12.48 5.24 0.89
CA TYR A 329 -12.59 5.20 -0.56
C TYR A 329 -11.46 5.99 -1.24
N CYS A 330 -11.21 7.22 -0.80
CA CYS A 330 -10.11 8.04 -1.35
C CYS A 330 -8.73 7.43 -1.04
N THR A 331 -8.56 6.83 0.14
CA THR A 331 -7.33 6.14 0.57
C THR A 331 -7.02 4.92 -0.28
N LEU A 332 -8.00 4.04 -0.48
CA LEU A 332 -7.86 2.83 -1.27
C LEU A 332 -7.56 3.12 -2.73
N LYS A 333 -8.04 4.27 -3.24
CA LYS A 333 -7.84 4.69 -4.61
C LYS A 333 -6.52 5.44 -4.80
N TYR A 334 -6.40 6.68 -4.33
CA TYR A 334 -5.31 7.57 -4.77
C TYR A 334 -4.57 8.34 -3.67
N LEU A 335 -5.11 8.43 -2.44
CA LEU A 335 -4.38 9.07 -1.34
C LEU A 335 -3.26 8.18 -0.78
N VAL A 336 -3.40 6.87 -0.93
CA VAL A 336 -2.38 5.88 -0.54
C VAL A 336 -2.21 4.83 -1.65
N GLY A 337 -3.31 4.22 -2.11
CA GLY A 337 -3.27 3.08 -3.04
C GLY A 337 -2.67 3.36 -4.43
N GLU A 338 -2.69 4.59 -4.91
CA GLU A 338 -2.05 4.98 -6.18
C GLU A 338 -1.34 6.31 -5.99
N LEU A 339 -0.69 6.46 -4.83
CA LEU A 339 -0.07 7.72 -4.42
C LEU A 339 0.94 8.19 -5.48
N PHE A 340 0.60 9.28 -6.16
CA PHE A 340 1.39 9.89 -7.24
C PHE A 340 1.68 8.99 -8.45
N ALA A 341 0.90 7.92 -8.64
CA ALA A 341 0.89 7.20 -9.91
C ALA A 341 0.36 8.13 -11.01
N ILE A 342 0.89 8.00 -12.21
CA ILE A 342 0.54 8.86 -13.34
C ILE A 342 -0.91 8.67 -13.81
N LEU A 343 -1.54 7.55 -13.42
CA LEU A 343 -2.96 7.25 -13.63
C LEU A 343 -3.91 8.37 -13.19
N HIS A 344 -3.46 9.21 -12.26
CA HIS A 344 -4.21 10.34 -11.75
C HIS A 344 -3.43 11.64 -11.93
N PRO A 345 -4.10 12.76 -12.27
CA PRO A 345 -3.45 14.05 -12.32
C PRO A 345 -2.78 14.38 -10.98
N LEU A 346 -1.55 14.91 -11.02
CA LEU A 346 -0.78 15.24 -9.81
C LEU A 346 -1.57 16.13 -8.84
N MET A 347 -2.28 17.12 -9.38
CA MET A 347 -3.07 18.08 -8.60
C MET A 347 -4.30 17.47 -7.93
N LEU A 348 -4.80 16.31 -8.38
CA LEU A 348 -5.92 15.64 -7.73
C LEU A 348 -5.52 15.19 -6.33
N THR A 349 -4.38 14.48 -6.21
CA THR A 349 -3.92 13.96 -4.92
C THR A 349 -3.51 15.07 -3.98
N ILE A 350 -2.69 16.03 -4.45
CA ILE A 350 -2.24 17.18 -3.64
C ILE A 350 -3.44 18.03 -3.23
N GLY A 351 -4.33 18.34 -4.17
CA GLY A 351 -5.54 19.14 -3.94
C GLY A 351 -6.45 18.50 -2.90
N THR A 352 -6.69 17.18 -2.97
CA THR A 352 -7.51 16.49 -1.98
C THR A 352 -6.88 16.54 -0.59
N PHE A 353 -5.57 16.33 -0.44
CA PHE A 353 -4.92 16.49 0.86
C PHE A 353 -5.10 17.90 1.43
N LEU A 354 -4.85 18.93 0.62
CA LEU A 354 -5.01 20.33 1.03
C LEU A 354 -6.46 20.64 1.44
N VAL A 355 -7.44 20.19 0.66
CA VAL A 355 -8.87 20.38 0.95
C VAL A 355 -9.27 19.67 2.25
N LEU A 356 -8.84 18.43 2.46
CA LEU A 356 -9.13 17.67 3.67
C LEU A 356 -8.53 18.33 4.92
N ILE A 357 -7.27 18.78 4.84
CA ILE A 357 -6.59 19.51 5.92
C ILE A 357 -7.29 20.84 6.19
N ALA A 358 -7.63 21.60 5.14
CA ALA A 358 -8.29 22.89 5.27
C ALA A 358 -9.68 22.75 5.91
N ILE A 359 -10.55 21.87 5.39
CA ILE A 359 -11.92 21.67 5.90
C ILE A 359 -11.89 21.21 7.36
N SER A 360 -11.08 20.19 7.67
CA SER A 360 -10.99 19.66 9.05
C SER A 360 -10.47 20.72 10.03
N THR A 361 -9.48 21.52 9.61
CA THR A 361 -8.95 22.63 10.42
C THR A 361 -9.98 23.74 10.62
N ILE A 362 -10.70 24.14 9.56
CA ILE A 362 -11.75 25.16 9.62
C ILE A 362 -12.85 24.75 10.60
N PHE A 363 -13.30 23.50 10.55
CA PHE A 363 -14.31 22.97 11.48
C PHE A 363 -13.85 23.04 12.94
N ILE A 364 -12.58 22.71 13.20
CA ILE A 364 -12.01 22.80 14.54
C ILE A 364 -11.86 24.25 15.00
N ILE A 365 -11.37 25.16 14.16
CA ILE A 365 -11.27 26.58 14.51
C ILE A 365 -12.64 27.19 14.78
N TYR A 366 -13.62 26.89 13.93
CA TYR A 366 -15.00 27.32 14.12
C TYR A 366 -15.52 26.81 15.48
N ARG A 367 -15.30 25.53 15.78
CA ARG A 367 -15.72 24.95 17.07
C ARG A 367 -15.01 25.62 18.24
N MET A 368 -13.70 25.83 18.17
CA MET A 368 -12.92 26.51 19.21
C MET A 368 -13.44 27.93 19.49
N LYS A 369 -13.89 28.66 18.46
CA LYS A 369 -14.51 29.99 18.64
C LYS A 369 -15.85 29.87 19.35
N GLN A 370 -16.69 28.92 18.95
CA GLN A 370 -17.98 28.67 19.60
C GLN A 370 -17.82 28.30 21.07
N GLU A 371 -16.82 27.49 21.44
CA GLU A 371 -16.55 27.12 22.83
C GLU A 371 -16.27 28.32 23.75
N LYS A 372 -15.76 29.43 23.23
CA LYS A 372 -15.52 30.66 24.01
C LYS A 372 -16.80 31.46 24.30
N LEU A 373 -17.87 31.21 23.55
CA LEU A 373 -19.14 31.94 23.63
C LEU A 373 -20.22 31.17 24.41
N VAL A 374 -19.98 29.92 24.80
CA VAL A 374 -20.95 29.06 25.50
C VAL A 374 -21.39 29.64 26.85
N ASP A 375 -20.57 30.48 27.49
CA ASP A 375 -20.90 31.13 28.77
C ASP A 375 -21.88 32.32 28.64
N LEU A 376 -22.16 32.81 27.43
CA LEU A 376 -23.02 33.98 27.17
C LEU A 376 -24.49 33.61 26.89
N ILE A 377 -24.82 32.31 26.91
CA ILE A 377 -26.15 31.72 26.67
C ILE A 377 -26.50 30.88 27.89
#